data_AF-F7NVV2-F1
#
_entry.id   AF-F7NVV2-F1
#
_cell.length_a   1.000
_cell.length_b   1.000
_cell.length_c   1.000
_cell.angle_alpha   90.00
_cell.angle_beta   90.00
_cell.angle_gamma   90.00
#
_symmetry.space_group_name_H-M   'P 1'
#
loop_
_entity.id
_entity.type
_entity.pdbx_description
1 polymer ?
#
loop_
_entity_poly.entity_id
_entity_poly.type
_entity_poly.pdbx_seq_one_letter_code
_entity_poly.pdbx_strand_id
1 'polypeptide(L)'
;MVLRSQAPLLWFFEFEKALTFNEIENYLYKSQNLFTWITGFPIKVSKIEVSDGENRGTLYIPTVKDTSVHDLSHPNSFMLVKHLREHFVKICESYFERNTFEFENIWSRTIPLYNFNGVLEYETMLYAAILDKYCSHKVEELDLDTKLAQGEYTELTHKISALIAADEDLVKTFSKGILANLRDVDVLRKVFPNNSNATFIQKVKKYLNHIGKHVTEVFLSNSDLHPIKEVRDRAAHGEIEKLTTDYVSELYWKLRMLVTYLIYRDLGISDDDFLKIISFTHNPLALNCYMDKFKLDNKLNKAIVLQVSESVFNELSSTFRVYLVLTRNNSLYEVNEEYTTKLLNYFSAENSTARKINSYEEYVQTLLENTKLEAKYTNNAYVKHKHKNHKVQGVILVDTTIKLRAYNII
;
A
#
# COMPACT_ATOMS: atom_id res chain seq x y z
N MET A 1 20.53 35.15 -1.15
CA MET A 1 19.69 33.94 -1.13
C MET A 1 20.03 33.13 -2.37
N VAL A 2 20.94 32.17 -2.23
CA VAL A 2 21.36 31.25 -3.28
C VAL A 2 21.23 29.87 -2.66
N LEU A 3 20.18 29.14 -3.05
CA LEU A 3 20.01 27.73 -2.71
C LEU A 3 21.07 26.94 -3.47
N ARG A 4 22.16 26.57 -2.81
CA ARG A 4 23.15 25.64 -3.33
C ARG A 4 22.87 24.23 -2.78
N SER A 5 22.64 23.34 -3.74
CA SER A 5 22.83 21.88 -3.77
C SER A 5 22.17 21.02 -2.69
N GLN A 6 21.39 20.04 -3.17
CA GLN A 6 21.17 18.75 -2.52
C GLN A 6 22.49 18.25 -1.90
N ALA A 7 22.59 18.30 -0.58
CA ALA A 7 23.71 17.68 0.12
C ALA A 7 23.61 16.16 -0.07
N PRO A 8 24.70 15.46 -0.41
CA PRO A 8 24.68 14.00 -0.46
C PRO A 8 24.34 13.44 0.92
N LEU A 9 23.49 12.41 0.96
CA LEU A 9 23.27 11.65 2.19
C LEU A 9 24.58 10.94 2.54
N LEU A 10 25.16 11.27 3.70
CA LEU A 10 26.36 10.61 4.22
C LEU A 10 25.93 9.49 5.16
N TRP A 11 26.44 8.28 4.92
CA TRP A 11 26.27 7.12 5.78
C TRP A 11 27.64 6.60 6.17
N PHE A 12 27.88 6.49 7.48
CA PHE A 12 29.09 5.94 8.07
C PHE A 12 28.83 4.56 8.66
N PHE A 13 29.81 3.67 8.48
CA PHE A 13 29.91 2.40 9.19
C PHE A 13 31.23 2.39 9.96
N GLU A 14 31.17 2.04 11.23
CA GLU A 14 32.36 1.89 12.09
C GLU A 14 32.52 0.41 12.43
N PHE A 15 33.75 -0.08 12.33
CA PHE A 15 34.08 -1.49 12.54
C PHE A 15 35.27 -1.60 13.49
N GLU A 16 35.19 -2.53 14.44
CA GLU A 16 36.29 -2.79 15.39
C GLU A 16 37.50 -3.48 14.73
N LYS A 17 37.31 -4.06 13.54
CA LYS A 17 38.34 -4.78 12.79
C LYS A 17 38.52 -4.18 11.40
N ALA A 18 39.74 -4.28 10.90
CA ALA A 18 40.03 -3.94 9.51
C ALA A 18 39.18 -4.79 8.56
N LEU A 19 38.53 -4.13 7.61
CA LEU A 19 37.73 -4.79 6.60
C LEU A 19 38.55 -5.12 5.36
N THR A 20 38.23 -6.26 4.76
CA THR A 20 38.67 -6.63 3.41
C THR A 20 37.85 -5.88 2.35
N PHE A 21 38.38 -5.80 1.13
CA PHE A 21 37.65 -5.20 0.00
C PHE A 21 36.32 -5.89 -0.28
N ASN A 22 36.25 -7.21 -0.18
CA ASN A 22 35.01 -7.96 -0.37
C ASN A 22 33.95 -7.63 0.68
N GLU A 23 34.36 -7.41 1.94
CA GLU A 23 33.43 -6.98 2.99
C GLU A 23 32.90 -5.57 2.71
N ILE A 24 33.77 -4.65 2.30
CA ILE A 24 33.36 -3.28 1.91
C ILE A 24 32.38 -3.32 0.74
N GLU A 25 32.66 -4.13 -0.29
CA GLU A 25 31.77 -4.33 -1.44
C GLU A 25 30.41 -4.91 -1.03
N ASN A 26 30.40 -5.88 -0.12
CA ASN A 26 29.15 -6.42 0.42
C ASN A 26 28.33 -5.36 1.17
N TYR A 27 28.97 -4.55 2.02
CA TYR A 27 28.27 -3.46 2.72
C TYR A 27 27.76 -2.38 1.77
N LEU A 28 28.51 -2.09 0.70
CA LEU A 28 28.05 -1.20 -0.37
C LEU A 28 26.75 -1.75 -0.99
N TYR A 29 26.74 -2.99 -1.45
CA TYR A 29 25.56 -3.58 -2.09
C TYR A 29 24.38 -3.65 -1.13
N LYS A 30 24.62 -4.03 0.13
CA LYS A 30 23.59 -4.03 1.17
C LYS A 30 23.01 -2.63 1.38
N SER A 31 23.84 -1.59 1.39
CA SER A 31 23.42 -0.20 1.55
C SER A 31 22.62 0.32 0.36
N GLN A 32 23.08 0.01 -0.87
CA GLN A 32 22.36 0.35 -2.10
C GLN A 32 20.98 -0.30 -2.15
N ASN A 33 20.90 -1.59 -1.82
CA ASN A 33 19.64 -2.33 -1.78
C ASN A 33 18.68 -1.72 -0.76
N LEU A 34 19.17 -1.48 0.47
CA LEU A 34 18.36 -0.90 1.53
C LEU A 34 17.76 0.45 1.11
N PHE A 35 18.59 1.36 0.63
CA PHE A 35 18.09 2.68 0.23
C PHE A 35 17.25 2.64 -1.04
N THR A 36 17.43 1.64 -1.91
CA THR A 36 16.54 1.44 -3.06
C THR A 36 15.11 1.13 -2.59
N TRP A 37 14.95 0.25 -1.60
CA TRP A 37 13.63 -0.01 -1.02
C TRP A 37 13.07 1.19 -0.24
N ILE A 38 13.90 1.87 0.55
CA ILE A 38 13.48 3.04 1.34
C ILE A 38 13.01 4.20 0.44
N THR A 39 13.73 4.47 -0.64
CA THR A 39 13.43 5.63 -1.49
C THR A 39 12.44 5.32 -2.60
N GLY A 40 12.26 4.03 -2.92
CA GLY A 40 11.46 3.58 -4.06
C GLY A 40 12.15 3.81 -5.41
N PHE A 41 13.46 4.15 -5.41
CA PHE A 41 14.26 4.40 -6.61
C PHE A 41 15.64 3.75 -6.48
N PRO A 42 16.24 3.29 -7.59
CA PRO A 42 17.61 2.80 -7.59
C PRO A 42 18.60 3.86 -7.05
N ILE A 43 19.48 3.44 -6.16
CA ILE A 43 20.47 4.32 -5.52
C ILE A 43 21.85 4.13 -6.09
N LYS A 44 22.50 5.25 -6.42
CA LYS A 44 23.88 5.30 -6.91
C LYS A 44 24.79 5.82 -5.83
N VAL A 45 25.93 5.16 -5.66
CA VAL A 45 26.98 5.59 -4.75
C VAL A 45 28.00 6.36 -5.55
N SER A 46 28.10 7.67 -5.28
CA SER A 46 29.03 8.57 -5.98
C SER A 46 30.47 8.41 -5.51
N LYS A 47 30.67 8.07 -4.24
CA LYS A 47 31.97 7.97 -3.59
C LYS A 47 31.89 7.05 -2.38
N ILE A 48 32.91 6.23 -2.17
CA ILE A 48 33.18 5.61 -0.87
C ILE A 48 34.46 6.21 -0.32
N GLU A 49 34.38 6.72 0.90
CA GLU A 49 35.55 7.11 1.68
C GLU A 49 35.83 6.03 2.72
N VAL A 50 37.08 5.61 2.82
CA VAL A 50 37.55 4.63 3.82
C VAL A 50 38.62 5.29 4.69
N SER A 51 38.64 4.97 5.97
CA SER A 51 39.64 5.46 6.90
C SER A 51 39.96 4.40 7.96
N ASP A 52 41.22 4.31 8.35
CA ASP A 52 41.69 3.54 9.51
C ASP A 52 41.87 4.44 10.76
N GLY A 53 41.42 5.71 10.69
CA GLY A 53 41.60 6.73 11.72
C GLY A 53 42.81 7.64 11.48
N GLU A 54 43.87 7.14 10.85
CA GLU A 54 45.11 7.90 10.56
C GLU A 54 45.20 8.27 9.07
N ASN A 55 44.89 7.31 8.21
CA ASN A 55 44.88 7.41 6.76
C ASN A 55 43.44 7.49 6.25
N ARG A 56 43.27 8.19 5.13
CA ARG A 56 42.00 8.27 4.40
C ARG A 56 42.22 7.93 2.95
N GLY A 57 41.37 7.07 2.42
CA GLY A 57 41.35 6.66 1.02
C GLY A 57 39.97 6.89 0.41
N THR A 58 39.91 6.89 -0.91
CA THR A 58 38.65 6.84 -1.65
C THR A 58 38.67 5.61 -2.54
N LEU A 59 37.60 4.82 -2.50
CA LEU A 59 37.43 3.69 -3.40
C LEU A 59 36.59 4.13 -4.59
N TYR A 60 37.11 3.86 -5.78
CA TYR A 60 36.36 3.99 -7.02
C TYR A 60 35.70 2.66 -7.35
N ILE A 61 34.39 2.69 -7.56
CA ILE A 61 33.63 1.50 -7.97
C ILE A 61 33.11 1.74 -9.38
N PRO A 62 33.47 0.88 -10.35
CA PRO A 62 32.93 0.97 -11.69
C PRO A 62 31.47 0.51 -11.68
N THR A 63 30.54 1.40 -11.33
CA THR A 63 29.12 1.13 -11.51
C THR A 63 28.78 1.25 -12.99
N VAL A 64 28.09 0.26 -13.55
CA VAL A 64 27.51 0.33 -14.91
C VAL A 64 26.72 1.63 -15.02
N LYS A 65 26.91 2.39 -16.10
CA LYS A 65 26.27 3.68 -16.36
C LYS A 65 24.76 3.53 -16.52
N ASP A 66 24.05 3.33 -15.43
CA ASP A 66 22.68 3.77 -15.35
C ASP A 66 22.74 5.31 -15.34
N THR A 67 22.08 5.97 -16.29
CA THR A 67 22.05 7.42 -16.46
C THR A 67 20.82 8.08 -15.81
N SER A 68 19.90 7.28 -15.26
CA SER A 68 18.69 7.81 -14.62
C SER A 68 19.04 8.56 -13.32
N VAL A 69 18.70 9.84 -13.25
CA VAL A 69 18.80 10.62 -12.02
C VAL A 69 17.39 10.80 -11.50
N HIS A 70 17.11 10.22 -10.34
CA HIS A 70 15.81 10.35 -9.68
C HIS A 70 15.83 11.50 -8.69
N ASP A 71 14.78 12.30 -8.71
CA ASP A 71 14.60 13.32 -7.69
C ASP A 71 14.10 12.68 -6.38
N LEU A 72 14.98 12.65 -5.38
CA LEU A 72 14.68 12.17 -4.04
C LEU A 72 14.22 13.30 -3.10
N SER A 73 14.05 14.52 -3.61
CA SER A 73 13.55 15.64 -2.82
C SER A 73 12.11 15.38 -2.35
N HIS A 74 11.70 16.06 -1.29
CA HIS A 74 10.31 15.99 -0.85
C HIS A 74 9.40 16.59 -1.94
N PRO A 75 8.27 15.93 -2.30
CA PRO A 75 7.70 14.68 -1.76
C PRO A 75 7.96 13.43 -2.63
N ASN A 76 8.95 13.45 -3.52
CA ASN A 76 9.13 12.46 -4.57
C ASN A 76 9.73 11.12 -4.09
N SER A 77 10.50 11.12 -2.99
CA SER A 77 10.95 9.88 -2.35
C SER A 77 9.77 9.11 -1.72
N PHE A 78 9.82 7.77 -1.76
CA PHE A 78 8.79 6.93 -1.16
C PHE A 78 8.71 7.15 0.36
N MET A 79 9.79 6.89 1.10
CA MET A 79 9.91 7.27 2.52
C MET A 79 10.60 8.63 2.67
N LEU A 80 9.90 9.59 3.28
CA LEU A 80 10.49 10.90 3.59
C LEU A 80 11.60 10.79 4.65
N VAL A 81 12.63 11.64 4.53
CA VAL A 81 13.79 11.67 5.44
C VAL A 81 13.41 11.77 6.91
N LYS A 82 12.33 12.48 7.25
CA LYS A 82 11.82 12.56 8.63
C LYS A 82 11.43 11.18 9.18
N HIS A 83 10.61 10.44 8.43
CA HIS A 83 10.18 9.08 8.81
C HIS A 83 11.38 8.12 8.81
N LEU A 84 12.29 8.24 7.85
CA LEU A 84 13.51 7.45 7.85
C LEU A 84 14.31 7.63 9.14
N ARG A 85 14.54 8.87 9.59
CA ARG A 85 15.26 9.15 10.83
C ARG A 85 14.56 8.58 12.06
N GLU A 86 13.24 8.68 12.12
CA GLU A 86 12.43 8.15 13.22
C GLU A 86 12.53 6.62 13.34
N HIS A 87 12.64 5.92 12.22
CA HIS A 87 12.69 4.45 12.17
C HIS A 87 14.07 3.86 11.88
N PHE A 88 15.11 4.68 11.71
CA PHE A 88 16.39 4.27 11.14
C PHE A 88 17.03 3.08 11.87
N VAL A 89 17.11 3.16 13.21
CA VAL A 89 17.68 2.09 14.03
C VAL A 89 16.91 0.78 13.83
N LYS A 90 15.58 0.83 13.88
CA LYS A 90 14.71 -0.33 13.70
C LYS A 90 14.85 -0.95 12.30
N ILE A 91 14.97 -0.10 11.28
CA ILE A 91 15.20 -0.51 9.89
C ILE A 91 16.55 -1.25 9.81
N CYS A 92 17.61 -0.68 10.37
CA CYS A 92 18.94 -1.29 10.36
C CYS A 92 18.97 -2.62 11.11
N GLU A 93 18.43 -2.69 12.33
CA GLU A 93 18.32 -3.95 13.09
C GLU A 93 17.55 -5.02 12.30
N SER A 94 16.42 -4.63 11.70
CA SER A 94 15.60 -5.59 10.96
C SER A 94 16.30 -6.08 9.69
N TYR A 95 17.00 -5.20 8.99
CA TYR A 95 17.67 -5.51 7.73
C TYR A 95 19.00 -6.26 7.89
N PHE A 96 19.86 -5.82 8.80
CA PHE A 96 21.20 -6.37 8.98
C PHE A 96 21.26 -7.55 9.95
N GLU A 97 20.27 -7.72 10.83
CA GLU A 97 20.31 -8.73 11.89
C GLU A 97 19.13 -9.71 11.85
N ARG A 98 17.89 -9.22 11.87
CA ARG A 98 16.71 -10.08 12.11
C ARG A 98 16.19 -10.82 10.89
N ASN A 99 16.00 -10.11 9.77
CA ASN A 99 15.33 -10.64 8.57
C ASN A 99 16.31 -10.85 7.40
N THR A 100 17.55 -11.19 7.73
CA THR A 100 18.65 -11.35 6.76
C THR A 100 18.31 -12.36 5.67
N PHE A 101 17.64 -13.47 6.02
CA PHE A 101 17.22 -14.47 5.04
C PHE A 101 16.28 -13.89 4.00
N GLU A 102 15.21 -13.19 4.41
CA GLU A 102 14.25 -12.58 3.52
C GLU A 102 14.93 -11.57 2.60
N PHE A 103 15.77 -10.70 3.16
CA PHE A 103 16.44 -9.66 2.38
C PHE A 103 17.47 -10.19 1.39
N GLU A 104 18.30 -11.15 1.79
CA GLU A 104 19.35 -11.70 0.94
C GLU A 104 18.81 -12.70 -0.07
N ASN A 105 17.83 -13.53 0.32
CA ASN A 105 17.37 -14.67 -0.47
C ASN A 105 16.03 -14.47 -1.15
N ILE A 106 15.24 -13.45 -0.81
CA ILE A 106 13.91 -13.20 -1.41
C ILE A 106 13.84 -11.79 -1.98
N TRP A 107 13.94 -10.76 -1.14
CA TRP A 107 13.74 -9.38 -1.54
C TRP A 107 14.84 -8.84 -2.44
N SER A 108 16.07 -9.32 -2.34
CA SER A 108 17.18 -8.98 -3.26
C SER A 108 16.79 -9.13 -4.73
N ARG A 109 15.88 -10.06 -5.08
CA ARG A 109 15.36 -10.26 -6.44
C ARG A 109 14.50 -9.11 -6.96
N THR A 110 14.01 -8.23 -6.09
CA THR A 110 13.25 -7.03 -6.47
C THR A 110 14.16 -5.89 -6.93
N ILE A 111 15.42 -5.84 -6.51
CA ILE A 111 16.34 -4.73 -6.80
C ILE A 111 16.51 -4.50 -8.32
N PRO A 112 16.76 -5.54 -9.15
CA PRO A 112 16.83 -5.34 -10.60
C PRO A 112 15.53 -4.79 -11.21
N LEU A 113 14.37 -5.07 -10.59
CA LEU A 113 13.06 -4.65 -11.09
C LEU A 113 12.78 -3.16 -10.91
N TYR A 114 13.60 -2.43 -10.15
CA TYR A 114 13.49 -0.97 -10.06
C TYR A 114 14.02 -0.26 -11.31
N ASN A 115 14.89 -0.93 -12.07
CA ASN A 115 15.50 -0.44 -13.31
C ASN A 115 15.06 -1.21 -14.55
N PHE A 116 14.23 -2.23 -14.36
CA PHE A 116 13.75 -3.05 -15.45
C PHE A 116 12.65 -2.30 -16.20
N ASN A 117 12.89 -2.05 -17.50
CA ASN A 117 11.91 -1.50 -18.42
C ASN A 117 11.60 -2.60 -19.45
N GLY A 118 10.70 -3.50 -19.13
CA GLY A 118 10.36 -4.62 -19.99
C GLY A 118 8.92 -4.60 -20.45
N VAL A 119 8.47 -5.75 -20.94
CA VAL A 119 7.06 -5.98 -21.27
C VAL A 119 6.32 -6.20 -19.94
N LEU A 120 5.23 -5.45 -19.75
CA LEU A 120 4.52 -5.27 -18.48
C LEU A 120 4.04 -6.60 -17.85
N GLU A 121 3.68 -7.56 -18.67
CA GLU A 121 3.25 -8.90 -18.27
C GLU A 121 4.39 -9.68 -17.61
N TYR A 122 5.62 -9.55 -18.12
CA TYR A 122 6.80 -10.18 -17.50
C TYR A 122 7.17 -9.49 -16.19
N GLU A 123 7.01 -8.17 -16.10
CA GLU A 123 7.21 -7.46 -14.82
C GLU A 123 6.22 -7.93 -13.76
N THR A 124 4.96 -8.03 -14.15
CA THR A 124 3.88 -8.54 -13.28
C THR A 124 4.18 -9.98 -12.84
N MET A 125 4.60 -10.84 -13.78
CA MET A 125 5.01 -12.22 -13.50
C MET A 125 6.16 -12.29 -12.49
N LEU A 126 7.20 -11.46 -12.65
CA LEU A 126 8.37 -11.45 -11.77
C LEU A 126 8.00 -11.05 -10.33
N TYR A 127 7.23 -9.98 -10.16
CA TYR A 127 6.73 -9.60 -8.82
C TYR A 127 5.82 -10.69 -8.23
N ALA A 128 4.98 -11.35 -9.04
CA ALA A 128 4.10 -12.41 -8.57
C ALA A 128 4.90 -13.65 -8.13
N ALA A 129 5.99 -13.98 -8.83
CA ALA A 129 6.88 -15.08 -8.46
C ALA A 129 7.65 -14.80 -7.17
N ILE A 130 8.13 -13.56 -6.98
CA ILE A 130 8.78 -13.14 -5.73
C ILE A 130 7.78 -13.20 -4.57
N LEU A 131 6.55 -12.71 -4.78
CA LEU A 131 5.49 -12.80 -3.78
C LEU A 131 5.14 -14.25 -3.44
N ASP A 132 5.05 -15.16 -4.43
CA ASP A 132 4.80 -16.58 -4.19
C ASP A 132 5.89 -17.19 -3.31
N LYS A 133 7.17 -16.89 -3.60
CA LYS A 133 8.31 -17.38 -2.80
C LYS A 133 8.25 -16.85 -1.37
N TYR A 134 7.97 -15.56 -1.19
CA TYR A 134 7.84 -14.95 0.13
C TYR A 134 6.67 -15.54 0.93
N CYS A 135 5.47 -15.61 0.36
CA CYS A 135 4.32 -16.17 1.06
C CYS A 135 4.48 -17.66 1.33
N SER A 136 5.19 -18.41 0.47
CA SER A 136 5.55 -19.81 0.77
C SER A 136 6.43 -19.90 2.01
N HIS A 137 7.49 -19.09 2.06
CA HIS A 137 8.41 -19.01 3.20
C HIS A 137 7.66 -18.65 4.49
N LYS A 138 6.83 -17.59 4.47
CA LYS A 138 6.08 -17.17 5.65
C LYS A 138 5.00 -18.16 6.09
N VAL A 139 4.34 -18.85 5.15
CA VAL A 139 3.36 -19.89 5.50
C VAL A 139 4.04 -21.09 6.18
N GLU A 140 5.24 -21.45 5.73
CA GLU A 140 6.03 -22.51 6.35
C GLU A 140 6.60 -22.09 7.72
N GLU A 141 7.24 -20.92 7.78
CA GLU A 141 7.85 -20.38 9.01
C GLU A 141 6.84 -20.21 10.15
N LEU A 142 5.62 -19.77 9.82
CA LEU A 142 4.57 -19.48 10.80
C LEU A 142 3.59 -20.64 11.00
N ASP A 143 3.87 -21.81 10.42
CA ASP A 143 3.02 -23.01 10.45
C ASP A 143 1.54 -22.69 10.10
N LEU A 144 1.35 -21.88 9.06
CA LEU A 144 0.02 -21.49 8.56
C LEU A 144 -0.53 -22.53 7.57
N ASP A 145 0.21 -23.60 7.31
CA ASP A 145 -0.31 -24.68 6.50
C ASP A 145 -1.32 -25.51 7.29
N THR A 146 -2.35 -25.97 6.60
CA THR A 146 -3.38 -26.82 7.20
C THR A 146 -3.09 -28.29 6.94
N LYS A 147 -1.85 -28.59 6.57
CA LYS A 147 -1.40 -29.94 6.23
C LYS A 147 -1.28 -30.72 7.52
N LEU A 148 -2.08 -31.77 7.64
CA LEU A 148 -1.99 -32.69 8.76
C LEU A 148 -0.77 -33.59 8.58
N ALA A 149 -0.20 -34.08 9.69
CA ALA A 149 0.79 -35.14 9.61
C ALA A 149 0.17 -36.35 8.89
N GLN A 150 0.97 -37.11 8.14
CA GLN A 150 0.43 -38.20 7.30
C GLN A 150 -0.35 -39.25 8.12
N GLY A 151 0.08 -39.50 9.37
CA GLY A 151 -0.65 -40.36 10.30
C GLY A 151 -2.02 -39.80 10.68
N GLU A 152 -2.08 -38.53 11.08
CA GLU A 152 -3.32 -37.84 11.46
C GLU A 152 -4.31 -37.73 10.30
N TYR A 153 -3.81 -37.43 9.09
CA TYR A 153 -4.64 -37.40 7.89
C TYR A 153 -5.20 -38.78 7.53
N THR A 154 -4.38 -39.82 7.67
CA THR A 154 -4.82 -41.20 7.44
C THR A 154 -5.89 -41.59 8.45
N GLU A 155 -5.70 -41.26 9.72
CA GLU A 155 -6.69 -41.50 10.76
C GLU A 155 -8.00 -40.72 10.52
N LEU A 156 -7.90 -39.44 10.16
CA LEU A 156 -9.05 -38.58 9.84
C LEU A 156 -9.86 -39.14 8.66
N THR A 157 -9.19 -39.47 7.55
CA THR A 157 -9.86 -40.00 6.35
C THR A 157 -10.52 -41.36 6.62
N HIS A 158 -9.90 -42.22 7.44
CA HIS A 158 -10.53 -43.46 7.90
C HIS A 158 -11.74 -43.21 8.82
N LYS A 159 -11.65 -42.27 9.77
CA LYS A 159 -12.77 -41.92 10.65
C LYS A 159 -13.96 -41.33 9.88
N ILE A 160 -13.69 -40.44 8.92
CA ILE A 160 -14.74 -39.86 8.06
C ILE A 160 -15.40 -40.94 7.20
N SER A 161 -14.60 -41.82 6.57
CA SER A 161 -15.11 -42.98 5.82
C SER A 161 -16.01 -43.88 6.69
N ALA A 162 -15.58 -44.18 7.92
CA ALA A 162 -16.34 -45.00 8.86
C ALA A 162 -17.65 -44.32 9.31
N LEU A 163 -17.63 -43.01 9.57
CA LEU A 163 -18.84 -42.25 9.93
C LEU A 163 -19.86 -42.23 8.78
N ILE A 164 -19.40 -42.02 7.55
CA ILE A 164 -20.26 -42.06 6.35
C ILE A 164 -20.81 -43.49 6.11
N ALA A 165 -20.03 -44.53 6.45
CA ALA A 165 -20.48 -45.91 6.34
C ALA A 165 -21.54 -46.27 7.40
N ALA A 166 -21.44 -45.70 8.61
CA ALA A 166 -22.31 -46.01 9.73
C ALA A 166 -23.67 -45.27 9.71
N ASP A 167 -23.78 -44.14 9.00
CA ASP A 167 -25.03 -43.37 8.90
C ASP A 167 -25.80 -43.70 7.60
N GLU A 168 -26.74 -44.62 7.70
CA GLU A 168 -27.57 -45.03 6.56
C GLU A 168 -28.50 -43.93 6.05
N ASP A 169 -28.98 -43.04 6.93
CA ASP A 169 -29.92 -41.98 6.57
C ASP A 169 -29.21 -40.86 5.80
N LEU A 170 -27.99 -40.52 6.21
CA LEU A 170 -27.10 -39.64 5.45
C LEU A 170 -26.88 -40.17 4.03
N VAL A 171 -26.59 -41.47 3.88
CA VAL A 171 -26.34 -42.07 2.56
C VAL A 171 -27.61 -42.13 1.69
N LYS A 172 -28.77 -42.37 2.30
CA LYS A 172 -30.07 -42.33 1.61
C LYS A 172 -30.48 -40.92 1.18
N THR A 173 -30.07 -39.88 1.92
CA THR A 173 -30.42 -38.48 1.65
C THR A 173 -29.74 -37.94 0.37
N PHE A 174 -28.54 -38.42 0.03
CA PHE A 174 -27.82 -37.96 -1.16
C PHE A 174 -28.08 -38.87 -2.36
N SER A 175 -29.16 -38.57 -3.09
CA SER A 175 -29.74 -39.31 -4.21
C SER A 175 -28.86 -39.50 -5.47
N LYS A 176 -27.64 -38.94 -5.52
CA LYS A 176 -26.72 -39.06 -6.67
C LYS A 176 -25.52 -40.01 -6.44
N GLY A 177 -25.51 -40.82 -5.39
CA GLY A 177 -24.41 -41.75 -5.11
C GLY A 177 -23.07 -41.08 -4.72
N ILE A 178 -23.07 -39.76 -4.52
CA ILE A 178 -21.89 -38.97 -4.16
C ILE A 178 -21.29 -39.45 -2.83
N LEU A 179 -22.13 -39.74 -1.84
CA LEU A 179 -21.68 -40.27 -0.55
C LEU A 179 -21.24 -41.74 -0.61
N ALA A 180 -21.82 -42.54 -1.50
CA ALA A 180 -21.39 -43.93 -1.69
C ALA A 180 -19.94 -43.98 -2.21
N ASN A 181 -19.57 -43.02 -3.07
CA ASN A 181 -18.19 -42.85 -3.53
C ASN A 181 -17.26 -42.33 -2.42
N LEU A 182 -17.75 -41.49 -1.50
CA LEU A 182 -16.96 -40.97 -0.36
C LEU A 182 -16.78 -41.98 0.79
N ARG A 183 -17.36 -43.19 0.71
CA ARG A 183 -16.99 -44.30 1.60
C ARG A 183 -15.58 -44.82 1.28
N ASP A 184 -15.16 -44.68 0.02
CA ASP A 184 -13.82 -45.04 -0.40
C ASP A 184 -12.81 -43.98 0.09
N VAL A 185 -11.84 -44.43 0.88
CA VAL A 185 -10.76 -43.60 1.42
C VAL A 185 -9.94 -42.96 0.29
N ASP A 186 -9.75 -43.61 -0.85
CA ASP A 186 -9.01 -43.06 -1.98
C ASP A 186 -9.80 -41.98 -2.73
N VAL A 187 -11.13 -42.07 -2.73
CA VAL A 187 -11.99 -40.98 -3.23
C VAL A 187 -12.00 -39.82 -2.24
N LEU A 188 -12.12 -40.09 -0.94
CA LEU A 188 -11.98 -39.06 0.10
C LEU A 188 -10.64 -38.34 0.00
N ARG A 189 -9.55 -39.07 -0.26
CA ARG A 189 -8.22 -38.47 -0.42
C ARG A 189 -8.09 -37.59 -1.66
N LYS A 190 -8.89 -37.84 -2.71
CA LYS A 190 -8.97 -36.95 -3.89
C LYS A 190 -9.83 -35.72 -3.63
N VAL A 191 -10.86 -35.83 -2.77
CA VAL A 191 -11.79 -34.75 -2.44
C VAL A 191 -11.23 -33.83 -1.35
N PHE A 192 -10.49 -34.38 -0.39
CA PHE A 192 -9.83 -33.67 0.71
C PHE A 192 -8.32 -33.86 0.69
N PRO A 193 -7.62 -33.54 -0.41
CA PRO A 193 -6.19 -33.85 -0.53
C PRO A 193 -5.36 -33.19 0.57
N ASN A 194 -4.52 -33.97 1.25
CA ASN A 194 -3.52 -33.49 2.21
C ASN A 194 -2.25 -33.00 1.51
N ASN A 195 -2.42 -32.11 0.53
CA ASN A 195 -1.31 -31.57 -0.23
C ASN A 195 -0.86 -30.22 0.35
N SER A 196 0.45 -30.08 0.61
CA SER A 196 1.11 -28.81 0.93
C SER A 196 1.20 -27.86 -0.28
N ASN A 197 0.73 -28.29 -1.45
CA ASN A 197 0.83 -27.50 -2.68
C ASN A 197 -0.29 -26.45 -2.72
N ALA A 198 -0.34 -25.59 -1.70
CA ALA A 198 -1.17 -24.40 -1.73
C ALA A 198 -0.85 -23.62 -3.01
N THR A 199 -1.88 -23.32 -3.77
CA THR A 199 -1.76 -22.45 -4.95
C THR A 199 -1.25 -21.07 -4.55
N PHE A 200 -0.69 -20.32 -5.49
CA PHE A 200 -0.28 -18.93 -5.28
C PHE A 200 -1.34 -18.10 -4.54
N ILE A 201 -2.59 -18.16 -5.00
CA ILE A 201 -3.70 -17.42 -4.38
C ILE A 201 -3.92 -17.87 -2.94
N GLN A 202 -3.84 -19.18 -2.65
CA GLN A 202 -4.01 -19.70 -1.30
C GLN A 202 -2.88 -19.24 -0.37
N LYS A 203 -1.62 -19.31 -0.81
CA LYS A 203 -0.47 -18.86 -0.02
C LYS A 203 -0.57 -17.37 0.32
N VAL A 204 -0.85 -16.53 -0.67
CA VAL A 204 -1.04 -15.09 -0.47
C VAL A 204 -2.21 -14.83 0.47
N LYS A 205 -3.37 -15.47 0.27
CA LYS A 205 -4.52 -15.30 1.17
C LYS A 205 -4.25 -15.75 2.59
N LYS A 206 -3.57 -16.89 2.79
CA LYS A 206 -3.21 -17.41 4.12
C LYS A 206 -2.37 -16.39 4.86
N TYR A 207 -1.30 -15.90 4.24
CA TYR A 207 -0.43 -14.91 4.88
C TYR A 207 -1.11 -13.56 5.10
N LEU A 208 -1.87 -13.04 4.11
CA LEU A 208 -2.62 -11.78 4.26
C LEU A 208 -3.71 -11.86 5.33
N ASN A 209 -4.33 -13.01 5.53
CA ASN A 209 -5.27 -13.22 6.63
C ASN A 209 -4.55 -13.24 7.99
N HIS A 210 -3.34 -13.81 8.06
CA HIS A 210 -2.53 -13.82 9.29
C HIS A 210 -2.08 -12.41 9.70
N ILE A 211 -1.53 -11.62 8.76
CA ILE A 211 -1.07 -10.26 9.07
C ILE A 211 -2.20 -9.23 9.18
N GLY A 212 -3.41 -9.61 8.78
CA GLY A 212 -4.57 -8.72 8.71
C GLY A 212 -4.66 -7.91 7.43
N LYS A 213 -5.84 -7.33 7.20
CA LYS A 213 -6.15 -6.56 5.97
C LYS A 213 -6.07 -5.06 6.16
N HIS A 214 -5.58 -4.59 7.30
CA HIS A 214 -5.59 -3.17 7.66
C HIS A 214 -4.91 -2.29 6.61
N VAL A 215 -3.74 -2.69 6.11
CA VAL A 215 -3.06 -1.95 5.04
C VAL A 215 -3.55 -2.36 3.65
N THR A 216 -3.63 -3.66 3.39
CA THR A 216 -3.85 -4.18 2.02
C THR A 216 -5.19 -3.80 1.44
N GLU A 217 -6.25 -3.64 2.25
CA GLU A 217 -7.57 -3.25 1.73
C GLU A 217 -7.65 -1.84 1.15
N VAL A 218 -6.61 -1.01 1.36
CA VAL A 218 -6.45 0.32 0.78
C VAL A 218 -6.16 0.24 -0.72
N PHE A 219 -5.48 -0.81 -1.20
CA PHE A 219 -5.02 -0.88 -2.59
C PHE A 219 -5.21 -2.23 -3.27
N LEU A 220 -5.48 -3.29 -2.52
CA LEU A 220 -5.63 -4.65 -3.04
C LEU A 220 -6.92 -5.27 -2.55
N SER A 221 -7.72 -5.76 -3.49
CA SER A 221 -8.92 -6.56 -3.24
C SER A 221 -8.63 -8.04 -3.44
N ASN A 222 -9.43 -8.90 -2.79
CA ASN A 222 -9.36 -10.35 -3.00
C ASN A 222 -9.62 -10.75 -4.47
N SER A 223 -10.39 -9.95 -5.21
CA SER A 223 -10.67 -10.14 -6.63
C SER A 223 -9.46 -9.90 -7.52
N ASP A 224 -8.49 -9.08 -7.09
CA ASP A 224 -7.29 -8.77 -7.90
C ASP A 224 -6.32 -9.96 -8.01
N LEU A 225 -6.35 -10.90 -7.04
CA LEU A 225 -5.40 -12.02 -6.99
C LEU A 225 -5.56 -13.01 -8.15
N HIS A 226 -6.78 -13.18 -8.68
CA HIS A 226 -7.02 -14.11 -9.78
C HIS A 226 -6.48 -13.57 -11.11
N PRO A 227 -6.81 -12.33 -11.53
CA PRO A 227 -6.17 -11.67 -12.66
C PRO A 227 -4.64 -11.63 -12.57
N ILE A 228 -4.06 -11.34 -11.40
CA ILE A 228 -2.58 -11.36 -11.21
C ILE A 228 -2.02 -12.75 -11.54
N LYS A 229 -2.65 -13.82 -11.02
CA LYS A 229 -2.24 -15.19 -11.31
C LYS A 229 -2.33 -15.50 -12.81
N GLU A 230 -3.40 -15.05 -13.46
CA GLU A 230 -3.58 -15.29 -14.89
C GLU A 230 -2.52 -14.61 -15.75
N VAL A 231 -2.20 -13.33 -15.48
CA VAL A 231 -1.13 -12.61 -16.18
C VAL A 231 0.20 -13.34 -16.00
N ARG A 232 0.52 -13.73 -14.76
CA ARG A 232 1.72 -14.52 -14.45
C ARG A 232 1.76 -15.82 -15.25
N ASP A 233 0.67 -16.58 -15.27
CA ASP A 233 0.64 -17.87 -15.93
C ASP A 233 0.78 -17.71 -17.45
N ARG A 234 0.07 -16.76 -18.07
CA ARG A 234 0.23 -16.49 -19.51
C ARG A 234 1.66 -16.09 -19.85
N ALA A 235 2.23 -15.14 -19.12
CA ALA A 235 3.60 -14.70 -19.33
C ALA A 235 4.60 -15.86 -19.18
N ALA A 236 4.44 -16.71 -18.17
CA ALA A 236 5.34 -17.85 -17.93
C ALA A 236 5.28 -18.91 -19.05
N HIS A 237 4.13 -19.04 -19.73
CA HIS A 237 3.95 -19.97 -20.86
C HIS A 237 4.15 -19.31 -22.23
N GLY A 238 4.52 -18.01 -22.27
CA GLY A 238 4.67 -17.25 -23.52
C GLY A 238 3.36 -17.06 -24.28
N GLU A 239 2.22 -17.09 -23.59
CA GLU A 239 0.91 -16.88 -24.17
C GLU A 239 0.61 -15.39 -24.39
N ILE A 240 -0.22 -15.09 -25.38
CA ILE A 240 -0.68 -13.72 -25.67
C ILE A 240 -1.59 -13.24 -24.53
N GLU A 241 -1.34 -12.02 -24.05
CA GLU A 241 -2.17 -11.37 -23.03
C GLU A 241 -3.58 -11.06 -23.56
N LYS A 242 -4.58 -11.35 -22.73
CA LYS A 242 -6.00 -11.21 -23.05
C LYS A 242 -6.63 -9.98 -22.40
N LEU A 243 -6.04 -9.48 -21.33
CA LEU A 243 -6.44 -8.28 -20.62
C LEU A 243 -5.91 -7.03 -21.34
N THR A 244 -6.56 -5.89 -21.11
CA THR A 244 -6.08 -4.61 -21.64
C THR A 244 -4.80 -4.20 -20.92
N THR A 245 -3.90 -3.49 -21.62
CA THR A 245 -2.66 -2.96 -21.03
C THR A 245 -2.93 -2.11 -19.80
N ASP A 246 -3.98 -1.30 -19.80
CA ASP A 246 -4.36 -0.48 -18.64
C ASP A 246 -4.72 -1.34 -17.42
N TYR A 247 -5.45 -2.44 -17.63
CA TYR A 247 -5.83 -3.32 -16.53
C TYR A 247 -4.63 -4.12 -16.01
N VAL A 248 -3.74 -4.60 -16.89
CA VAL A 248 -2.48 -5.21 -16.46
C VAL A 248 -1.62 -4.21 -15.69
N SER A 249 -1.59 -2.94 -16.11
CA SER A 249 -0.85 -1.86 -15.44
C SER A 249 -1.40 -1.61 -14.03
N GLU A 250 -2.73 -1.57 -13.88
CA GLU A 250 -3.37 -1.48 -12.57
C GLU A 250 -2.96 -2.65 -11.65
N LEU A 251 -3.03 -3.88 -12.15
CA LEU A 251 -2.64 -5.08 -11.38
C LEU A 251 -1.15 -5.04 -11.00
N TYR A 252 -0.29 -4.61 -11.92
CA TYR A 252 1.14 -4.43 -11.70
C TYR A 252 1.42 -3.47 -10.54
N TRP A 253 0.82 -2.27 -10.55
CA TRP A 253 1.05 -1.27 -9.52
C TRP A 253 0.52 -1.73 -8.15
N LYS A 254 -0.66 -2.37 -8.10
CA LYS A 254 -1.20 -2.96 -6.87
C LYS A 254 -0.30 -4.06 -6.31
N LEU A 255 0.21 -4.94 -7.17
CA LEU A 255 1.12 -6.01 -6.78
C LEU A 255 2.47 -5.47 -6.28
N ARG A 256 3.02 -4.46 -6.96
CA ARG A 256 4.27 -3.80 -6.57
C ARG A 256 4.13 -3.07 -5.23
N MET A 257 2.98 -2.43 -4.99
CA MET A 257 2.67 -1.84 -3.68
C MET A 257 2.55 -2.90 -2.58
N LEU A 258 1.91 -4.05 -2.88
CA LEU A 258 1.84 -5.15 -1.92
C LEU A 258 3.25 -5.64 -1.55
N VAL A 259 4.11 -5.90 -2.53
CA VAL A 259 5.49 -6.34 -2.28
C VAL A 259 6.25 -5.28 -1.49
N THR A 260 6.09 -3.99 -1.82
CA THR A 260 6.72 -2.89 -1.08
C THR A 260 6.24 -2.84 0.37
N TYR A 261 4.94 -3.01 0.62
CA TYR A 261 4.40 -3.10 1.98
C TYR A 261 5.02 -4.25 2.78
N LEU A 262 5.14 -5.43 2.18
CA LEU A 262 5.71 -6.60 2.85
C LEU A 262 7.21 -6.41 3.16
N ILE A 263 7.96 -5.80 2.23
CA ILE A 263 9.35 -5.38 2.47
C ILE A 263 9.42 -4.42 3.66
N TYR A 264 8.53 -3.42 3.72
CA TYR A 264 8.52 -2.43 4.80
C TYR A 264 8.15 -3.07 6.15
N ARG A 265 7.25 -4.04 6.15
CA ARG A 265 6.92 -4.84 7.33
C ARG A 265 8.14 -5.62 7.83
N ASP A 266 8.90 -6.24 6.93
CA ASP A 266 10.17 -6.90 7.26
C ASP A 266 11.30 -5.91 7.62
N LEU A 267 11.21 -4.63 7.22
CA LEU A 267 12.06 -3.55 7.75
C LEU A 267 11.59 -3.07 9.14
N GLY A 268 10.53 -3.66 9.68
CA GLY A 268 9.98 -3.30 10.99
C GLY A 268 9.07 -2.06 10.97
N ILE A 269 8.67 -1.54 9.81
CA ILE A 269 7.71 -0.44 9.75
C ILE A 269 6.32 -0.93 10.16
N SER A 270 5.65 -0.18 11.03
CA SER A 270 4.29 -0.53 11.47
C SER A 270 3.28 -0.27 10.34
N ASP A 271 2.14 -0.96 10.40
CA ASP A 271 1.05 -0.75 9.44
C ASP A 271 0.61 0.72 9.38
N ASP A 272 0.47 1.39 10.54
CA ASP A 272 0.06 2.80 10.59
C ASP A 272 1.13 3.74 10.04
N ASP A 273 2.42 3.45 10.27
CA ASP A 273 3.51 4.25 9.72
C ASP A 273 3.62 4.05 8.20
N PHE A 274 3.37 2.84 7.70
CA PHE A 274 3.29 2.59 6.25
C PHE A 274 2.15 3.38 5.62
N LEU A 275 0.96 3.40 6.23
CA LEU A 275 -0.17 4.20 5.77
C LEU A 275 0.17 5.71 5.75
N LYS A 276 0.89 6.21 6.76
CA LYS A 276 1.38 7.61 6.75
C LYS A 276 2.30 7.86 5.57
N ILE A 277 3.28 6.97 5.34
CA ILE A 277 4.24 7.08 4.23
C ILE A 277 3.53 7.20 2.88
N ILE A 278 2.63 6.27 2.55
CA ILE A 278 1.91 6.28 1.27
C ILE A 278 0.88 7.42 1.15
N SER A 279 0.51 8.07 2.26
CA SER A 279 -0.42 9.22 2.23
C SER A 279 0.23 10.53 1.79
N PHE A 280 1.56 10.63 1.84
CA PHE A 280 2.29 11.89 1.57
C PHE A 280 3.25 11.83 0.39
N THR A 281 3.64 10.65 -0.07
CA THR A 281 4.61 10.51 -1.16
C THR A 281 4.00 10.76 -2.55
N HIS A 282 4.77 11.40 -3.42
CA HIS A 282 4.50 11.50 -4.87
C HIS A 282 5.30 10.47 -5.67
N ASN A 283 5.89 9.48 -5.00
CA ASN A 283 6.56 8.39 -5.70
C ASN A 283 5.57 7.66 -6.63
N PRO A 284 5.96 7.32 -7.88
CA PRO A 284 5.09 6.63 -8.84
C PRO A 284 4.46 5.35 -8.29
N LEU A 285 5.14 4.64 -7.38
CA LEU A 285 4.58 3.49 -6.67
C LEU A 285 3.23 3.81 -6.02
N ALA A 286 3.14 4.92 -5.30
CA ALA A 286 1.92 5.32 -4.62
C ALA A 286 0.91 5.98 -5.57
N LEU A 287 1.38 6.83 -6.49
CA LEU A 287 0.51 7.57 -7.40
C LEU A 287 -0.25 6.63 -8.36
N ASN A 288 0.41 5.59 -8.86
CA ASN A 288 -0.16 4.69 -9.88
C ASN A 288 -0.91 3.49 -9.29
N CYS A 289 -0.89 3.30 -7.97
CA CYS A 289 -1.51 2.14 -7.31
C CYS A 289 -3.04 2.21 -7.19
N TYR A 290 -3.68 3.29 -7.69
CA TYR A 290 -5.14 3.50 -7.62
C TYR A 290 -5.73 3.23 -6.22
N MET A 291 -5.06 3.73 -5.18
CA MET A 291 -5.46 3.51 -3.78
C MET A 291 -6.88 4.07 -3.49
N ASP A 292 -7.65 3.34 -2.70
CA ASP A 292 -8.88 3.83 -2.07
C ASP A 292 -8.53 4.91 -1.04
N LYS A 293 -8.56 6.17 -1.50
CA LYS A 293 -8.25 7.33 -0.67
C LYS A 293 -9.18 7.47 0.52
N PHE A 294 -10.45 7.07 0.40
CA PHE A 294 -11.38 7.12 1.53
C PHE A 294 -10.94 6.16 2.64
N LYS A 295 -10.61 4.91 2.30
CA LYS A 295 -10.10 3.95 3.28
C LYS A 295 -8.79 4.41 3.91
N LEU A 296 -7.86 4.93 3.10
CA LEU A 296 -6.59 5.47 3.59
C LEU A 296 -6.81 6.61 4.60
N ASP A 297 -7.58 7.62 4.22
CA ASP A 297 -7.84 8.79 5.06
C ASP A 297 -8.65 8.40 6.31
N ASN A 298 -9.57 7.43 6.21
CA ASN A 298 -10.32 6.92 7.35
C ASN A 298 -9.40 6.19 8.36
N LYS A 299 -8.46 5.36 7.90
CA LYS A 299 -7.49 4.67 8.77
C LYS A 299 -6.53 5.62 9.46
N LEU A 300 -6.19 6.71 8.80
CA LEU A 300 -5.33 7.77 9.36
C LEU A 300 -6.10 8.79 10.20
N ASN A 301 -7.40 8.59 10.45
CA ASN A 301 -8.27 9.55 11.13
C ASN A 301 -8.25 10.97 10.51
N LYS A 302 -8.07 11.04 9.18
CA LYS A 302 -8.04 12.27 8.37
C LYS A 302 -9.33 12.49 7.59
N ALA A 303 -10.17 11.46 7.43
CA ALA A 303 -11.40 11.56 6.64
C ALA A 303 -12.50 12.33 7.38
N ILE A 304 -12.97 13.43 6.78
CA ILE A 304 -14.11 14.19 7.28
C ILE A 304 -15.36 13.68 6.56
N VAL A 305 -16.19 12.90 7.27
CA VAL A 305 -17.36 12.24 6.67
C VAL A 305 -18.64 13.04 6.93
N LEU A 306 -19.22 13.57 5.86
CA LEU A 306 -20.39 14.42 5.87
C LEU A 306 -21.60 13.63 5.37
N GLN A 307 -22.60 13.41 6.24
CA GLN A 307 -23.85 12.79 5.82
C GLN A 307 -24.65 13.79 4.98
N VAL A 308 -25.15 13.36 3.83
CA VAL A 308 -25.94 14.20 2.92
C VAL A 308 -27.19 13.47 2.45
N SER A 309 -28.17 14.22 1.93
CA SER A 309 -29.33 13.63 1.25
C SER A 309 -28.92 12.98 -0.08
N GLU A 310 -29.80 12.15 -0.64
CA GLU A 310 -29.56 11.50 -1.93
C GLU A 310 -29.41 12.52 -3.08
N SER A 311 -30.21 13.59 -3.05
CA SER A 311 -30.14 14.67 -4.05
C SER A 311 -28.78 15.37 -4.02
N VAL A 312 -28.33 15.78 -2.83
CA VAL A 312 -27.02 16.45 -2.64
C VAL A 312 -25.87 15.51 -3.00
N PHE A 313 -25.96 14.22 -2.67
CA PHE A 313 -24.95 13.24 -3.07
C PHE A 313 -24.85 13.12 -4.58
N ASN A 314 -25.97 13.00 -5.28
CA ASN A 314 -25.99 12.87 -6.73
C ASN A 314 -25.47 14.14 -7.40
N GLU A 315 -25.82 15.31 -6.89
CA GLU A 315 -25.30 16.60 -7.36
C GLU A 315 -23.77 16.66 -7.25
N LEU A 316 -23.24 16.45 -6.04
CA LEU A 316 -21.81 16.57 -5.76
C LEU A 316 -20.95 15.46 -6.40
N SER A 317 -21.52 14.29 -6.65
CA SER A 317 -20.80 13.18 -7.30
C SER A 317 -20.80 13.26 -8.83
N SER A 318 -21.73 14.01 -9.42
CA SER A 318 -21.86 14.18 -10.89
C SER A 318 -21.18 15.44 -11.41
N THR A 319 -21.03 16.46 -10.57
CA THR A 319 -20.48 17.76 -10.98
C THR A 319 -19.21 18.07 -10.20
N PHE A 320 -18.10 18.27 -10.90
CA PHE A 320 -16.89 18.78 -10.27
C PHE A 320 -17.08 20.25 -9.88
N ARG A 321 -17.18 20.52 -8.58
CA ARG A 321 -17.21 21.87 -8.02
C ARG A 321 -16.13 22.00 -6.96
N VAL A 322 -15.49 23.17 -6.92
CA VAL A 322 -14.48 23.55 -5.92
C VAL A 322 -14.98 24.78 -5.16
N TYR A 323 -14.50 24.95 -3.93
CA TYR A 323 -14.86 26.08 -3.05
C TYR A 323 -16.35 26.09 -2.69
N LEU A 324 -16.87 24.91 -2.33
CA LEU A 324 -18.26 24.73 -1.91
C LEU A 324 -18.43 25.12 -0.45
N VAL A 325 -19.50 25.85 -0.14
CA VAL A 325 -19.90 26.12 1.25
C VAL A 325 -20.95 25.09 1.67
N LEU A 326 -20.61 24.24 2.63
CA LEU A 326 -21.52 23.23 3.19
C LEU A 326 -21.97 23.64 4.58
N THR A 327 -23.28 23.76 4.76
CA THR A 327 -23.92 24.07 6.05
C THR A 327 -24.65 22.84 6.58
N ARG A 328 -24.62 22.65 7.90
CA ARG A 328 -25.35 21.57 8.55
C ARG A 328 -26.79 22.00 8.84
N ASN A 329 -27.75 21.25 8.28
CA ASN A 329 -29.17 21.34 8.60
C ASN A 329 -29.60 20.06 9.33
N ASN A 330 -29.91 20.19 10.63
CA ASN A 330 -30.13 19.05 11.54
C ASN A 330 -28.94 18.07 11.57
N SER A 331 -29.06 16.92 10.89
CA SER A 331 -28.06 15.87 10.81
C SER A 331 -27.38 15.74 9.45
N LEU A 332 -27.82 16.50 8.44
CA LEU A 332 -27.33 16.43 7.08
C LEU A 332 -26.61 17.71 6.69
N TYR A 333 -25.58 17.59 5.85
CA TYR A 333 -24.95 18.72 5.19
C TYR A 333 -25.65 18.99 3.86
N GLU A 334 -25.81 20.27 3.57
CA GLU A 334 -26.42 20.79 2.34
C GLU A 334 -25.50 21.84 1.73
N VAL A 335 -25.56 22.00 0.42
CA VAL A 335 -24.83 23.07 -0.28
C VAL A 335 -25.54 24.39 -0.03
N ASN A 336 -24.84 25.36 0.53
CA ASN A 336 -25.31 26.73 0.61
C ASN A 336 -24.95 27.46 -0.69
N GLU A 337 -25.86 27.44 -1.66
CA GLU A 337 -25.64 28.01 -2.99
C GLU A 337 -25.41 29.52 -2.98
N GLU A 338 -26.05 30.24 -2.06
CA GLU A 338 -25.86 31.69 -1.92
C GLU A 338 -24.43 32.01 -1.49
N TYR A 339 -23.94 31.37 -0.43
CA TYR A 339 -22.58 31.60 0.08
C TYR A 339 -21.53 31.06 -0.87
N THR A 340 -21.80 29.93 -1.52
CA THR A 340 -20.93 29.38 -2.57
C THR A 340 -20.77 30.37 -3.73
N THR A 341 -21.88 30.93 -4.22
CA THR A 341 -21.86 31.91 -5.31
C THR A 341 -21.14 33.20 -4.90
N LYS A 342 -21.41 33.73 -3.70
CA LYS A 342 -20.71 34.91 -3.16
C LYS A 342 -19.21 34.67 -3.05
N LEU A 343 -18.80 33.52 -2.53
CA LEU A 343 -17.39 33.12 -2.40
C LEU A 343 -16.71 33.05 -3.77
N LEU A 344 -17.30 32.34 -4.74
CA LEU A 344 -16.74 32.22 -6.08
C LEU A 344 -16.61 33.58 -6.77
N ASN A 345 -17.61 34.46 -6.62
CA ASN A 345 -17.56 35.81 -7.19
C ASN A 345 -16.47 36.67 -6.53
N TYR A 346 -16.31 36.59 -5.20
CA TYR A 346 -15.26 37.34 -4.51
C TYR A 346 -13.86 36.86 -4.92
N PHE A 347 -13.68 35.54 -5.06
CA PHE A 347 -12.42 34.92 -5.46
C PHE A 347 -12.24 34.76 -6.98
N SER A 348 -13.05 35.43 -7.81
CA SER A 348 -12.89 35.47 -9.27
C SER A 348 -11.65 36.26 -9.70
N ALA A 349 -11.02 35.87 -10.82
CA ALA A 349 -9.77 36.48 -11.29
C ALA A 349 -9.86 38.02 -11.45
N GLU A 350 -11.02 38.51 -11.86
CA GLU A 350 -11.34 39.94 -12.04
C GLU A 350 -11.21 40.74 -10.75
N ASN A 351 -11.49 40.13 -9.60
CA ASN A 351 -11.46 40.80 -8.30
C ASN A 351 -10.11 40.70 -7.58
N SER A 352 -9.11 40.01 -8.16
CA SER A 352 -7.87 39.62 -7.47
C SER A 352 -7.04 40.77 -6.88
N THR A 353 -6.99 41.93 -7.54
CA THR A 353 -6.19 43.09 -7.11
C THR A 353 -6.89 43.97 -6.07
N ALA A 354 -8.20 43.82 -5.87
CA ALA A 354 -9.01 44.61 -4.95
C ALA A 354 -9.42 43.84 -3.68
N ARG A 355 -8.98 42.58 -3.52
CA ARG A 355 -9.38 41.75 -2.37
C ARG A 355 -8.74 42.26 -1.09
N LYS A 356 -9.57 42.32 -0.05
CA LYS A 356 -9.13 42.61 1.33
C LYS A 356 -8.93 41.35 2.15
N ILE A 357 -9.62 40.26 1.79
CA ILE A 357 -9.59 38.97 2.47
C ILE A 357 -8.91 37.96 1.55
N ASN A 358 -7.89 37.28 2.07
CA ASN A 358 -7.12 36.30 1.29
C ASN A 358 -7.48 34.84 1.61
N SER A 359 -8.32 34.61 2.63
CA SER A 359 -8.71 33.29 3.08
C SER A 359 -10.18 32.99 2.74
N TYR A 360 -10.45 31.81 2.18
CA TYR A 360 -11.81 31.36 1.87
C TYR A 360 -12.68 31.28 3.13
N GLU A 361 -12.13 30.73 4.22
CA GLU A 361 -12.85 30.59 5.49
C GLU A 361 -13.15 31.93 6.14
N GLU A 362 -12.20 32.87 6.12
CA GLU A 362 -12.39 34.22 6.66
C GLU A 362 -13.49 34.96 5.91
N TYR A 363 -13.52 34.85 4.56
CA TYR A 363 -14.57 35.48 3.77
C TYR A 363 -15.95 34.89 4.11
N VAL A 364 -16.09 33.57 4.14
CA VAL A 364 -17.36 32.93 4.51
C VAL A 364 -17.78 33.31 5.93
N GLN A 365 -16.83 33.42 6.87
CA GLN A 365 -17.11 33.86 8.24
C GLN A 365 -17.77 35.25 8.28
N THR A 366 -17.40 36.17 7.39
CA THR A 366 -18.05 37.50 7.30
C THR A 366 -19.50 37.45 6.81
N LEU A 367 -19.90 36.37 6.14
CA LEU A 367 -21.26 36.16 5.66
C LEU A 367 -22.18 35.53 6.71
N LEU A 368 -21.63 35.00 7.80
CA LEU A 368 -22.40 34.29 8.82
C LEU A 368 -23.11 35.29 9.75
N GLU A 369 -24.43 35.21 9.83
CA GLU A 369 -25.23 36.00 10.77
C GLU A 369 -25.19 35.42 12.20
N ASN A 370 -25.00 34.11 12.33
CA ASN A 370 -24.99 33.41 13.61
C ASN A 370 -23.56 33.30 14.17
N THR A 371 -23.30 34.02 15.25
CA THR A 371 -21.98 34.07 15.92
C THR A 371 -21.53 32.76 16.56
N LYS A 372 -22.41 31.74 16.65
CA LYS A 372 -22.06 30.40 17.14
C LYS A 372 -21.50 29.48 16.05
N LEU A 373 -21.60 29.89 14.78
CA LEU A 373 -21.11 29.13 13.65
C LEU A 373 -19.72 29.63 13.25
N GLU A 374 -18.87 28.67 12.91
CA GLU A 374 -17.55 28.95 12.36
C GLU A 374 -17.46 28.36 10.95
N ALA A 375 -16.74 29.06 10.07
CA ALA A 375 -16.37 28.58 8.75
C ALA A 375 -14.93 28.07 8.78
N LYS A 376 -14.72 26.85 8.26
CA LYS A 376 -13.38 26.26 8.15
C LYS A 376 -13.15 25.57 6.82
N TYR A 377 -11.99 25.83 6.23
CA TYR A 377 -11.59 25.22 4.97
C TYR A 377 -11.00 23.82 5.17
N THR A 378 -11.38 22.88 4.30
CA THR A 378 -10.76 21.55 4.23
C THR A 378 -10.71 21.01 2.81
N ASN A 379 -9.64 20.28 2.51
CA ASN A 379 -9.45 19.57 1.24
C ASN A 379 -9.73 18.06 1.33
N ASN A 380 -10.10 17.55 2.50
CA ASN A 380 -10.26 16.13 2.78
C ASN A 380 -11.66 15.79 3.30
N ALA A 381 -12.69 16.34 2.66
CA ALA A 381 -14.08 16.03 2.94
C ALA A 381 -14.62 14.92 2.03
N TYR A 382 -15.46 14.07 2.60
CA TYR A 382 -16.15 12.99 1.93
C TYR A 382 -17.65 13.10 2.21
N VAL A 383 -18.45 13.27 1.15
CA VAL A 383 -19.90 13.19 1.28
C VAL A 383 -20.33 11.73 1.24
N LYS A 384 -21.26 11.35 2.14
CA LYS A 384 -21.72 9.98 2.31
C LYS A 384 -23.24 9.92 2.22
N HIS A 385 -23.72 8.99 1.40
CA HIS A 385 -25.11 8.58 1.36
C HIS A 385 -25.19 7.05 1.32
N LYS A 386 -25.85 6.44 2.32
CA LYS A 386 -25.88 4.98 2.53
C LYS A 386 -24.46 4.38 2.54
N HIS A 387 -24.15 3.47 1.61
CA HIS A 387 -22.86 2.80 1.48
C HIS A 387 -21.92 3.47 0.46
N LYS A 388 -22.34 4.57 -0.17
CA LYS A 388 -21.53 5.31 -1.14
C LYS A 388 -20.85 6.49 -0.48
N ASN A 389 -19.63 6.78 -0.92
CA ASN A 389 -18.86 7.96 -0.53
C ASN A 389 -18.27 8.62 -1.77
N HIS A 390 -18.06 9.93 -1.72
CA HIS A 390 -17.42 10.70 -2.78
C HIS A 390 -16.54 11.79 -2.16
N LYS A 391 -15.30 11.92 -2.63
CA LYS A 391 -14.39 12.97 -2.14
C LYS A 391 -14.76 14.31 -2.75
N VAL A 392 -14.91 15.33 -1.92
CA VAL A 392 -15.16 16.71 -2.35
C VAL A 392 -13.95 17.55 -1.99
N GLN A 393 -13.47 18.35 -2.95
CA GLN A 393 -12.26 19.16 -2.80
C GLN A 393 -12.62 20.63 -2.56
N GLY A 394 -11.78 21.32 -1.77
CA GLY A 394 -11.95 22.72 -1.45
C GLY A 394 -13.32 23.01 -0.83
N VAL A 395 -13.62 22.44 0.34
CA VAL A 395 -14.89 22.64 1.02
C VAL A 395 -14.71 23.61 2.17
N ILE A 396 -15.63 24.56 2.32
CA ILE A 396 -15.75 25.41 3.50
C ILE A 396 -16.92 24.84 4.31
N LEU A 397 -16.58 24.23 5.45
CA LEU A 397 -17.56 23.68 6.38
C LEU A 397 -18.02 24.76 7.34
N VAL A 398 -19.32 24.97 7.41
CA VAL A 398 -19.96 25.87 8.36
C VAL A 398 -20.73 25.04 9.38
N ASP A 399 -20.21 25.01 10.61
CA ASP A 399 -20.81 24.27 11.73
C ASP A 399 -20.41 24.93 13.07
N THR A 400 -20.95 24.42 14.15
CA THR A 400 -20.53 24.78 15.52
C THR A 400 -19.07 24.40 15.76
N THR A 401 -18.36 25.19 16.59
CA THR A 401 -16.98 24.91 17.00
C THR A 401 -16.79 23.49 17.52
N ILE A 402 -17.77 22.97 18.27
CA ILE A 402 -17.74 21.60 18.83
C ILE A 402 -17.68 20.55 17.71
N LYS A 403 -18.48 20.72 16.64
CA LYS A 403 -18.50 19.79 15.52
C LYS A 403 -17.25 19.89 14.65
N LEU A 404 -16.74 21.09 14.41
CA LEU A 404 -15.51 21.28 13.65
C LEU A 404 -14.27 20.70 14.39
N ARG A 405 -14.22 20.84 15.72
CA ARG A 405 -13.21 20.15 16.55
C ARG A 405 -13.32 18.63 16.48
N ALA A 406 -14.54 18.08 16.45
CA ALA A 406 -14.73 16.63 16.30
C ALA A 406 -14.19 16.07 14.96
N TYR A 407 -13.99 16.94 13.97
CA TYR A 407 -13.35 16.60 12.69
C TYR A 407 -11.83 16.90 12.66
N ASN A 408 -11.23 17.33 13.78
CA ASN A 408 -9.84 17.79 13.87
C ASN A 408 -9.51 18.92 12.87
N ILE A 409 -10.48 19.81 12.60
CA ILE A 409 -10.31 20.97 11.70
C ILE A 409 -9.87 22.23 12.48
N ILE A 410 -10.08 22.24 13.80
CA ILE A 410 -9.75 23.35 14.71
C ILE A 410 -8.83 22.86 15.82
#